data_AF-A0A522QZ85-F1
#
_entry.id   AF-A0A522QZ85-F1
#
_cell.length_a   1.000
_cell.length_b   1.000
_cell.length_c   1.000
_cell.angle_alpha   90.00
_cell.angle_beta   90.00
_cell.angle_gamma   90.00
#
_symmetry.space_group_name_H-M   'P 1'
#
loop_
_entity.id
_entity.type
_entity.pdbx_description
1 polymer ?
#
loop_
_entity_poly.entity_id
_entity_poly.type
_entity_poly.pdbx_seq_one_letter_code
_entity_poly.pdbx_strand_id
1 'polypeptide(L)' 'AIIPAEIGDVSGLPKLIAALAAHGFGDALIEKIAWRNWVGVLERTIG' A
#
# COMPACT_ATOMS: atom_id res chain seq x y z
N ALA A 1 -5.26 -4.70 15.00
CA ALA A 1 -5.48 -3.60 14.02
C ALA A 1 -6.95 -3.62 13.63
N ILE A 2 -7.57 -2.45 13.43
CA ILE A 2 -8.96 -2.35 12.98
C ILE A 2 -8.91 -2.11 11.47
N ILE A 3 -9.47 -3.03 10.68
CA ILE A 3 -9.63 -2.84 9.24
C ILE A 3 -10.95 -2.08 9.01
N PRO A 4 -10.95 -0.97 8.25
CA PRO A 4 -12.19 -0.29 7.86
C PRO A 4 -13.15 -1.25 7.15
N ALA A 5 -14.46 -1.09 7.36
CA ALA A 5 -15.47 -1.96 6.76
C ALA A 5 -15.44 -1.93 5.22
N GLU A 6 -15.03 -0.80 4.64
CA GLU A 6 -14.90 -0.59 3.20
C GLU A 6 -13.80 -1.47 2.58
N ILE A 7 -12.76 -1.78 3.37
CA ILE A 7 -11.66 -2.69 3.01
C ILE A 7 -12.05 -4.13 3.37
N GLY A 8 -12.56 -4.36 4.59
CA GLY A 8 -12.96 -5.68 5.06
C GLY A 8 -11.76 -6.58 5.34
N ASP A 9 -11.28 -7.28 4.32
CA ASP A 9 -10.14 -8.20 4.40
C ASP A 9 -9.09 -7.92 3.30
N VAL A 10 -8.14 -8.84 3.14
CA VAL A 10 -7.05 -8.73 2.15
C VAL A 10 -7.57 -8.57 0.72
N SER A 11 -8.75 -9.11 0.38
CA SER A 11 -9.37 -8.96 -0.93
C SER A 11 -9.81 -7.52 -1.21
N GLY A 12 -9.92 -6.67 -0.18
CA GLY A 12 -10.25 -5.25 -0.30
C GLY A 12 -9.07 -4.31 -0.57
N LEU A 13 -7.83 -4.79 -0.50
CA LEU A 13 -6.65 -3.95 -0.76
C LEU A 13 -6.65 -3.25 -2.13
N PRO A 14 -7.16 -3.84 -3.24
CA PRO A 14 -7.30 -3.12 -4.50
C PRO A 14 -8.14 -1.84 -4.40
N LYS A 15 -9.13 -1.76 -3.49
CA LYS A 15 -9.92 -0.54 -3.26
C LYS A 15 -9.08 0.59 -2.68
N LEU A 16 -8.15 0.27 -1.78
CA LEU A 16 -7.21 1.25 -1.24
C LEU A 16 -6.31 1.82 -2.33
N ILE A 17 -5.78 0.95 -3.21
CA ILE A 17 -4.95 1.38 -4.35
C ILE A 17 -5.74 2.32 -5.28
N ALA A 18 -6.99 1.95 -5.60
CA ALA A 18 -7.85 2.79 -6.42
C ALA A 18 -8.15 4.15 -5.76
N ALA A 19 -8.39 4.18 -4.45
CA ALA A 19 -8.62 5.41 -3.70
C ALA A 19 -7.39 6.32 -3.70
N LEU A 20 -6.18 5.77 -3.51
CA LEU A 20 -4.93 6.54 -3.59
C LEU A 20 -4.77 7.19 -4.97
N ALA A 21 -5.00 6.43 -6.04
CA ALA A 21 -4.94 6.95 -7.41
C ALA A 21 -5.99 8.06 -7.64
N ALA A 22 -7.23 7.86 -7.19
CA ALA A 22 -8.29 8.87 -7.28
C ALA A 22 -7.97 10.16 -6.51
N HIS A 23 -7.19 10.07 -5.44
CA HIS A 23 -6.67 11.21 -4.69
C HIS A 23 -5.43 11.86 -5.31
N GLY A 24 -5.00 11.43 -6.51
CA GLY A 24 -3.91 12.04 -7.27
C GLY A 24 -2.52 11.51 -6.91
N PHE A 25 -2.42 10.37 -6.22
CA PHE A 25 -1.13 9.73 -5.97
C PHE A 25 -0.66 9.08 -7.27
N GLY A 26 0.51 9.47 -7.75
CA GLY A 26 1.12 8.84 -8.94
C GLY A 26 1.60 7.42 -8.67
N ASP A 27 1.69 6.61 -9.72
CA ASP A 27 2.04 5.18 -9.64
C ASP A 27 3.33 4.91 -8.87
N ALA A 28 4.37 5.73 -9.10
CA ALA A 28 5.64 5.60 -8.39
C ALA A 28 5.52 5.80 -6.87
N LEU A 29 4.60 6.66 -6.42
CA LEU A 29 4.32 6.86 -4.99
C LEU A 29 3.47 5.71 -4.44
N ILE A 30 2.48 5.26 -5.20
CA ILE A 30 1.64 4.11 -4.84
C ILE A 30 2.50 2.86 -4.64
N GLU A 31 3.45 2.56 -5.53
CA GLU A 31 4.37 1.43 -5.39
C GLU A 31 5.21 1.51 -4.12
N LYS A 32 5.71 2.71 -3.79
CA LYS A 32 6.47 2.96 -2.55
C LYS A 32 5.65 2.62 -1.32
N ILE A 33 4.39 3.06 -1.27
CA ILE A 33 3.47 2.78 -0.16
C ILE A 33 3.11 1.30 -0.10
N ALA A 34 2.81 0.69 -1.25
CA ALA A 34 2.32 -0.68 -1.35
C ALA A 34 3.37 -1.70 -0.92
N TRP A 35 4.65 -1.53 -1.33
CA TRP A 35 5.67 -2.54 -1.03
C TRP A 35 7.11 -2.03 -1.09
N ARG A 36 7.45 -1.11 -2.00
CA ARG A 36 8.85 -0.81 -2.31
C ARG A 36 9.62 -0.20 -1.13
N ASN A 37 8.97 0.61 -0.30
CA ASN A 37 9.60 1.12 0.92
C ASN A 37 9.87 0.01 1.93
N TRP A 38 8.96 -0.97 2.07
CA TRP A 38 9.11 -2.08 3.00
C TRP A 38 10.24 -3.02 2.58
N VAL A 39 10.29 -3.39 1.30
CA VAL A 39 11.42 -4.18 0.76
C VAL A 39 12.75 -3.46 1.02
N GLY A 40 12.83 -2.15 0.72
CA GLY A 40 14.05 -1.38 0.99
C GLY A 40 14.41 -1.26 2.47
N VAL A 41 13.46 -1.33 3.41
CA VAL A 41 13.78 -1.45 4.84
C VAL A 41 14.37 -2.82 5.14
N LEU A 42 13.73 -3.90 4.67
CA LEU A 42 14.20 -5.26 4.91
C LEU A 42 15.62 -5.48 4.37
N GLU A 43 15.91 -5.01 3.16
CA GLU A 43 17.25 -5.05 2.56
C GLU A 43 18.30 -4.33 3.41
N ARG A 44 17.94 -3.22 4.05
CA ARG A 44 18.89 -2.43 4.86
C ARG A 44 19.10 -2.98 6.26
N THR A 45 18.17 -3.76 6.80
CA THR A 45 18.20 -4.18 8.21
C THR A 45 18.49 -5.66 8.41
N ILE A 46 18.13 -6.51 7.45
CA ILE A 46 18.28 -7.97 7.54
C ILE A 46 18.81 -8.63 6.25
N GLY A 47 19.17 -7.82 5.25
CA GLY A 47 19.77 -8.27 3.98
C GLY A 47 21.26 -8.53 4.07
#